data_AF-A0A382P594-F1
#
_entry.id   AF-A0A382P594-F1
#
_cell.length_a   1.000
_cell.length_b   1.000
_cell.length_c   1.000
_cell.angle_alpha   90.00
_cell.angle_beta   90.00
_cell.angle_gamma   90.00
#
_symmetry.space_group_name_H-M   'P 1'
#
loop_
_entity.id
_entity.type
_entity.pdbx_description
1 polymer ?
#
loop_
_entity_poly.entity_id
_entity_poly.type
_entity_poly.pdbx_seq_one_letter_code
_entity_poly.pdbx_strand_id
1 'polypeptide(L)'
;MSRTVVTGKTIATNPNIQGNATFTGTEGLTIPVGSTAERPTVPAEGVIRYNATTGKFEGYSKDPNNLAQTIWGSLGGGALLDLSDIDESGLQDGNLLKWD
;
A
#
# COMPACT_ATOMS: atom_id res chain seq x y z
N MET A 1 24.89 9.62 24.28
CA MET A 1 23.79 9.98 23.36
C MET A 1 22.63 10.47 24.20
N SER A 2 22.25 11.73 24.10
CA SER A 2 21.09 12.25 24.83
C SER A 2 19.81 11.74 24.16
N ARG A 3 18.88 11.17 24.93
CA ARG A 3 17.56 10.75 24.45
C ARG A 3 16.54 11.81 24.87
N THR A 4 15.95 12.47 23.89
CA THR A 4 14.80 13.35 24.12
C THR A 4 13.54 12.48 24.10
N VAL A 5 12.77 12.48 25.19
CA VAL A 5 11.47 11.82 25.27
C VAL A 5 10.39 12.90 25.23
N VAL A 6 9.45 12.76 24.31
CA VAL A 6 8.32 13.67 24.16
C VAL A 6 7.05 12.90 24.53
N THR A 7 6.39 13.30 25.61
CA THR A 7 5.17 12.64 26.13
C THR A 7 4.01 13.63 26.11
N GLY A 8 2.84 13.18 25.64
CA GLY A 8 1.60 13.98 25.70
C GLY A 8 1.62 15.24 24.81
N LYS A 9 2.41 15.22 23.73
CA LYS A 9 2.51 16.34 22.78
C LYS A 9 2.21 15.88 21.37
N THR A 10 1.51 16.72 20.62
CA THR A 10 1.34 16.58 19.17
C THR A 10 2.60 17.04 18.46
N ILE A 11 3.03 16.30 17.43
CA ILE A 11 4.04 16.76 16.48
C ILE A 11 3.29 17.48 15.35
N ALA A 12 3.36 18.82 15.33
CA ALA A 12 2.52 19.67 14.47
C ALA A 12 3.06 19.85 13.03
N THR A 13 4.16 19.21 12.67
CA THR A 13 4.82 19.29 11.36
C THR A 13 5.03 17.89 10.80
N ASN A 14 5.46 17.76 9.53
CA ASN A 14 5.83 16.49 8.90
C ASN A 14 7.13 15.94 9.52
N PRO A 15 7.08 14.95 10.44
CA PRO A 15 8.30 14.47 11.08
C PRO A 15 9.18 13.71 10.06
N ASN A 16 10.49 13.93 10.12
CA ASN A 16 11.47 13.09 9.43
C ASN A 16 12.10 12.12 10.45
N ILE A 17 11.89 10.82 10.27
CA ILE A 17 12.46 9.76 11.11
C ILE A 17 13.68 9.17 10.38
N GLN A 18 14.89 9.51 10.84
CA GLN A 18 16.15 9.08 10.22
C GLN A 18 16.52 7.61 10.50
N GLY A 19 15.77 6.90 11.34
CA GLY A 19 16.01 5.51 11.72
C GLY A 19 14.73 4.68 11.69
N ASN A 20 14.73 3.56 12.40
CA ASN A 20 13.55 2.69 12.48
C ASN A 20 12.51 3.27 13.45
N ALA A 21 11.24 3.19 13.06
CA ALA A 21 10.11 3.46 13.95
C ALA A 21 9.54 2.13 14.47
N THR A 22 9.22 2.07 15.76
CA THR A 22 8.50 0.95 16.38
C THR A 22 7.27 1.50 17.08
N PHE A 23 6.10 0.97 16.74
CA PHE A 23 4.83 1.32 17.34
C PHE A 23 4.35 0.13 18.18
N THR A 24 4.26 0.30 19.51
CA THR A 24 3.92 -0.78 20.45
C THR A 24 2.46 -0.74 20.92
N GLY A 25 1.67 0.20 20.42
CA GLY A 25 0.22 0.25 20.69
C GLY A 25 -0.51 -0.91 20.01
N THR A 26 -1.68 -1.26 20.52
CA THR A 26 -2.46 -2.43 20.07
C THR A 26 -3.62 -2.10 19.14
N GLU A 27 -4.00 -0.82 19.00
CA GLU A 27 -5.16 -0.41 18.18
C GLU A 27 -4.86 -0.44 16.69
N GLY A 28 -3.81 0.28 16.26
CA GLY A 28 -3.38 0.33 14.86
C GLY A 28 -2.73 1.65 14.48
N LEU A 29 -2.38 1.77 13.19
CA LEU A 29 -1.87 2.99 12.58
C LEU A 29 -2.86 3.46 11.51
N THR A 30 -3.41 4.67 11.68
CA THR A 30 -4.13 5.33 10.60
C THR A 30 -3.13 5.90 9.60
N ILE A 31 -3.24 5.45 8.34
CA ILE A 31 -2.48 5.97 7.21
C ILE A 31 -3.35 6.92 6.37
N PRO A 32 -2.78 7.73 5.46
CA PRO A 32 -3.56 8.62 4.61
C PRO A 32 -4.67 7.89 3.84
N VAL A 33 -5.84 8.50 3.79
CA VAL A 33 -7.03 7.99 3.06
C VAL A 33 -7.37 8.96 1.93
N GLY A 34 -7.67 8.44 0.75
CA GLY A 34 -8.24 9.24 -0.35
C GLY A 34 -8.56 8.38 -1.56
N SER A 35 -9.25 8.94 -2.54
CA SER A 35 -9.57 8.32 -3.83
C SER A 35 -8.35 8.07 -4.71
N THR A 36 -8.52 7.29 -5.78
CA THR A 36 -7.48 7.08 -6.82
C THR A 36 -7.04 8.41 -7.47
N ALA A 37 -7.96 9.36 -7.62
CA ALA A 37 -7.66 10.68 -8.21
C ALA A 37 -6.80 11.56 -7.29
N GLU A 38 -6.80 11.29 -5.98
CA GLU A 38 -6.03 12.02 -4.97
C GLU A 38 -4.68 11.36 -4.67
N ARG A 39 -4.22 10.43 -5.51
CA ARG A 39 -2.85 9.92 -5.45
C ARG A 39 -1.87 11.09 -5.67
N PRO A 40 -0.76 11.20 -4.90
CA PRO A 40 0.25 12.21 -5.14
C PRO A 40 0.69 12.21 -6.61
N THR A 41 0.86 13.40 -7.19
CA THR A 41 1.30 13.56 -8.58
C THR A 41 2.74 13.08 -8.79
N VAL A 42 3.59 13.22 -7.77
CA VAL A 42 4.97 12.74 -7.75
C VAL A 42 5.19 11.94 -6.45
N PRO A 43 4.74 10.68 -6.38
CA PRO A 43 4.88 9.85 -5.20
C PRO A 43 6.33 9.34 -5.07
N ALA A 44 6.81 9.25 -3.83
CA ALA A 44 8.07 8.58 -3.51
C ALA A 44 7.84 7.06 -3.41
N GLU A 45 8.83 6.26 -3.79
CA GLU A 45 8.82 4.81 -3.54
C GLU A 45 8.67 4.54 -2.04
N GLY A 46 7.83 3.57 -1.69
CA GLY A 46 7.52 3.20 -0.31
C GLY A 46 6.36 3.98 0.33
N VAL A 47 5.70 4.89 -0.39
CA VAL A 47 4.47 5.52 0.10
C VAL A 47 3.37 4.48 0.28
N ILE A 48 2.70 4.50 1.43
CA ILE A 48 1.58 3.63 1.79
C ILE A 48 0.34 4.49 2.08
N ARG A 49 -0.83 4.10 1.53
CA ARG A 49 -2.12 4.77 1.76
C ARG A 49 -3.29 3.79 1.67
N TYR A 50 -4.47 4.22 2.11
CA TYR A 50 -5.73 3.53 1.85
C TYR A 50 -6.48 4.24 0.73
N ASN A 51 -6.90 3.49 -0.29
CA ASN A 51 -7.63 4.02 -1.43
C ASN A 51 -9.14 3.80 -1.26
N ALA A 52 -9.88 4.87 -1.02
CA ALA A 52 -11.32 4.81 -0.80
C ALA A 52 -12.13 4.45 -2.06
N THR A 53 -11.54 4.60 -3.26
CA THR A 53 -12.19 4.19 -4.52
C THR A 53 -12.12 2.68 -4.71
N THR A 54 -10.99 2.04 -4.38
CA THR A 54 -10.81 0.59 -4.55
C THR A 54 -11.07 -0.21 -3.29
N GLY A 55 -11.16 0.45 -2.13
CA GLY A 55 -11.31 -0.17 -0.83
C GLY A 55 -10.06 -0.92 -0.35
N LYS A 56 -8.88 -0.66 -0.95
CA LYS A 56 -7.66 -1.42 -0.71
C LYS A 56 -6.56 -0.56 -0.09
N PHE A 57 -5.74 -1.17 0.77
CA PHE A 57 -4.44 -0.63 1.14
C PHE A 57 -3.50 -0.72 -0.05
N GLU A 58 -2.82 0.36 -0.39
CA GLU A 58 -1.94 0.44 -1.56
C GLU A 58 -0.58 1.05 -1.23
N GLY A 59 0.43 0.59 -1.96
CA GLY A 59 1.81 1.03 -1.86
C GLY A 59 2.33 1.46 -3.22
N TYR A 60 3.12 2.55 -3.25
CA TYR A 60 3.83 2.94 -4.45
C TYR A 60 5.22 2.29 -4.45
N SER A 61 5.46 1.34 -5.33
CA SER A 61 6.70 0.56 -5.38
C SER A 61 7.13 0.30 -6.81
N LYS A 62 8.36 -0.20 -6.99
CA LYS A 62 8.81 -0.68 -8.30
C LYS A 62 7.92 -1.81 -8.79
N ASP A 63 7.67 -1.81 -10.09
CA ASP A 63 7.05 -2.95 -10.75
C ASP A 63 8.05 -4.13 -10.71
N PRO A 64 7.69 -5.27 -10.09
CA PRO A 64 8.57 -6.43 -10.01
C PRO A 64 8.91 -7.04 -11.37
N ASN A 65 8.07 -6.81 -12.39
CA ASN A 65 8.26 -7.31 -13.75
C ASN A 65 8.91 -6.27 -14.67
N ASN A 66 8.97 -5.00 -14.24
CA ASN A 66 9.60 -3.92 -14.99
C ASN A 66 10.27 -2.90 -14.06
N LEU A 67 11.55 -3.10 -13.77
CA LEU A 67 12.32 -2.26 -12.85
C LEU A 67 12.49 -0.79 -13.28
N ALA A 68 12.13 -0.45 -14.53
CA ALA A 68 12.10 0.93 -15.02
C ALA A 68 10.79 1.67 -14.68
N GLN A 69 9.81 0.98 -14.09
CA GLN A 69 8.51 1.53 -13.74
C GLN A 69 8.22 1.40 -12.25
N THR A 70 7.43 2.35 -11.75
CA THR A 70 6.90 2.40 -10.39
C THR A 70 5.39 2.53 -10.47
N ILE A 71 4.71 1.67 -9.72
CA ILE A 71 3.27 1.45 -9.81
C ILE A 71 2.63 1.48 -8.43
N TRP A 72 1.33 1.75 -8.40
CA TRP A 72 0.51 1.52 -7.22
C TRP A 72 0.06 0.05 -7.19
N GLY A 73 0.50 -0.69 -6.17
CA GLY A 73 0.08 -2.07 -5.92
C GLY A 73 -0.68 -2.22 -4.62
N SER A 74 -1.47 -3.29 -4.45
CA SER A 74 -2.12 -3.59 -3.18
C SER A 74 -1.12 -4.08 -2.13
N LEU A 75 -1.29 -3.66 -0.87
CA LEU A 75 -0.48 -4.09 0.28
C LEU A 75 -1.16 -5.18 1.13
N GLY A 76 -2.31 -5.66 0.68
CA GLY A 76 -3.01 -6.80 1.24
C GLY A 76 -3.67 -7.61 0.12
N GLY A 77 -3.41 -8.92 0.10
CA GLY A 77 -3.91 -9.81 -0.95
C GLY A 77 -3.02 -11.04 -1.14
N GLY A 78 -2.86 -11.84 -0.09
CA GLY A 78 -2.15 -13.13 -0.14
C GLY A 78 -3.05 -14.33 -0.45
N ALA A 79 -4.35 -14.11 -0.64
CA ALA A 79 -5.25 -15.11 -1.18
C ALA A 79 -6.01 -14.43 -2.30
N LEU A 80 -5.97 -15.01 -3.49
CA LEU A 80 -6.97 -14.77 -4.52
C LEU A 80 -8.29 -15.22 -3.90
N LEU A 81 -9.01 -14.29 -3.27
CA LEU A 81 -10.31 -14.58 -2.64
C LEU A 81 -11.40 -14.73 -3.71
N ASP A 82 -11.17 -14.14 -4.87
CA ASP A 82 -12.01 -14.16 -6.06
C ASP A 82 -11.12 -14.21 -7.30
N LEU A 83 -11.60 -14.86 -8.35
CA LEU A 83 -10.97 -14.89 -9.67
C LEU A 83 -11.01 -13.49 -10.33
N SER A 84 -11.91 -12.60 -9.89
CA SER A 84 -11.97 -11.20 -10.36
C SER A 84 -10.74 -10.34 -10.00
N ASP A 85 -9.91 -10.78 -9.05
CA ASP A 85 -8.63 -10.12 -8.74
C ASP A 85 -7.50 -10.56 -9.72
N ILE A 86 -7.76 -11.54 -10.59
CA ILE A 86 -6.88 -11.92 -11.71
C ILE A 86 -7.36 -11.16 -12.95
N ASP A 87 -6.44 -10.62 -13.75
CA ASP A 87 -6.80 -10.11 -15.07
C ASP A 87 -7.16 -11.27 -16.00
N GLU A 88 -8.47 -11.45 -16.23
CA GLU A 88 -9.03 -12.50 -17.07
C GLU A 88 -9.24 -12.06 -18.52
N SER A 89 -8.90 -10.81 -18.88
CA SER A 89 -9.21 -10.24 -20.20
C SER A 89 -8.55 -10.97 -21.39
N GLY A 90 -7.52 -11.80 -21.11
CA GLY A 90 -6.84 -12.67 -22.07
C GLY A 90 -7.25 -14.15 -22.01
N LEU A 91 -8.20 -14.53 -21.16
CA LEU A 91 -8.64 -15.93 -21.01
C LEU A 91 -9.69 -16.31 -22.08
N GLN A 92 -9.44 -17.42 -22.77
CA GLN A 92 -10.37 -18.07 -23.70
C GLN A 92 -11.05 -19.26 -23.00
N ASP A 93 -12.18 -19.73 -23.55
CA ASP A 93 -12.79 -20.98 -23.07
C ASP A 93 -11.79 -22.13 -23.16
N GLY A 94 -11.49 -22.77 -22.03
CA GLY A 94 -10.47 -23.82 -21.91
C GLY A 94 -9.08 -23.36 -21.46
N ASN A 95 -8.83 -22.07 -21.26
CA ASN A 95 -7.59 -21.58 -20.63
C ASN A 95 -7.51 -21.91 -19.12
N LEU A 96 -8.67 -22.20 -18.51
CA LEU A 96 -8.77 -22.68 -17.14
C LEU A 96 -8.97 -24.20 -17.14
N LEU A 97 -8.37 -24.89 -16.17
CA LEU A 97 -8.60 -26.33 -15.96
C LEU A 97 -10.10 -26.55 -15.71
N LYS A 98 -10.78 -27.15 -16.68
CA LYS A 98 -12.14 -27.64 -16.49
C LYS A 98 -12.03 -28.88 -15.60
N TRP A 99 -12.69 -28.90 -14.45
CA TRP A 99 -12.94 -30.17 -13.79
C TRP A 99 -13.96 -30.91 -14.66
N ASP A 100 -13.69 -32.17 -15.00
CA ASP A 100 -14.69 -33.05 -15.61
C ASP A 100 -15.85 -33.32 -14.64
#